data_AF-A0A7W7L844-F1
#
_entry.id   AF-A0A7W7L844-F1
#
_cell.length_a   1.000
_cell.length_b   1.000
_cell.length_c   1.000
_cell.angle_alpha   90.00
_cell.angle_beta   90.00
_cell.angle_gamma   90.00
#
_symmetry.space_group_name_H-M   'P 1'
#
loop_
_entity.id
_entity.type
_entity.pdbx_description
1 polymer ?
#
loop_
_entity_poly.entity_id
_entity_poly.type
_entity_poly.pdbx_seq_one_letter_code
_entity_poly.pdbx_strand_id
1 'polypeptide(L)'
;MRQSFLTVSAVAVAAMAWAPQAQAAGTSTGGAVAAYGQQQINLKQNGWGDARSCVVYSKSTVRCFKTHAEADRALGYSRATDPLVTNAKDPSILIPACASGWTCLYEHSNGGGRRLIFNDYYWHNLNEYGFDNQTSSWRNNQSDSWSWLAGGTGGNGGQISLSTKSYSSNLGAYNDWASSVAA
;
A
#
# COMPACT_ATOMS: atom_id res chain seq x y z
N MET A 1 23.39 -75.27 -32.59
CA MET A 1 23.64 -73.90 -33.08
C MET A 1 22.52 -72.99 -32.58
N ARG A 2 22.91 -71.98 -31.79
CA ARG A 2 22.26 -70.70 -31.43
C ARG A 2 20.74 -70.62 -31.19
N GLN A 3 20.43 -70.43 -29.91
CA GLN A 3 19.22 -69.80 -29.35
C GLN A 3 19.11 -68.32 -29.77
N SER A 4 17.89 -67.78 -29.83
CA SER A 4 17.64 -66.33 -29.77
C SER A 4 16.24 -66.10 -29.18
N PHE A 5 16.21 -65.67 -27.92
CA PHE A 5 15.04 -65.11 -27.25
C PHE A 5 15.11 -63.59 -27.39
N LEU A 6 14.03 -62.94 -27.85
CA LEU A 6 13.87 -61.48 -27.84
C LEU A 6 12.93 -61.10 -26.70
N THR A 7 13.51 -60.58 -25.62
CA THR A 7 12.81 -59.89 -24.53
C THR A 7 12.52 -58.44 -24.93
N VAL A 8 11.25 -58.04 -24.92
CA VAL A 8 10.83 -56.64 -25.05
C VAL A 8 10.64 -56.09 -23.64
N SER A 9 11.49 -55.15 -23.23
CA SER A 9 11.38 -54.43 -21.96
C SER A 9 10.35 -53.29 -22.09
N ALA A 10 9.30 -53.33 -21.28
CA ALA A 10 8.37 -52.21 -21.11
C ALA A 10 8.96 -51.21 -20.10
N VAL A 11 9.18 -49.97 -20.53
CA VAL A 11 9.56 -48.86 -19.65
C VAL A 11 8.28 -48.28 -19.05
N ALA A 12 8.08 -48.47 -17.76
CA ALA A 12 7.00 -47.83 -17.01
C ALA A 12 7.38 -46.37 -16.69
N VAL A 13 6.62 -45.42 -17.23
CA VAL A 13 6.74 -43.98 -16.91
C VAL A 13 5.96 -43.73 -15.61
N ALA A 14 6.68 -43.50 -14.51
CA ALA A 14 6.08 -43.08 -13.25
C ALA A 14 5.69 -41.59 -13.33
N ALA A 15 4.39 -41.30 -13.33
CA ALA A 15 3.87 -39.94 -13.21
C ALA A 15 4.10 -39.42 -11.79
N MET A 16 5.00 -38.45 -11.61
CA MET A 16 5.15 -37.72 -10.35
C MET A 16 3.98 -36.75 -10.20
N ALA A 17 3.05 -37.08 -9.30
CA ALA A 17 1.98 -36.20 -8.87
C ALA A 17 2.58 -34.98 -8.13
N TRP A 18 2.47 -33.80 -8.72
CA TRP A 18 2.71 -32.53 -8.02
C TRP A 18 1.49 -32.23 -7.13
N ALA A 19 1.63 -32.46 -5.83
CA ALA A 19 0.69 -31.93 -4.85
C ALA A 19 0.97 -30.42 -4.67
N PRO A 20 -0.05 -29.53 -4.72
CA PRO A 20 0.15 -28.15 -4.33
C PRO A 20 0.49 -28.11 -2.84
N GLN A 21 1.69 -27.65 -2.51
CA GLN A 21 2.06 -27.36 -1.13
C GLN A 21 1.10 -26.29 -0.59
N ALA A 22 0.23 -26.67 0.33
CA ALA A 22 -0.49 -25.71 1.14
C ALA A 22 0.54 -24.93 1.97
N GLN A 23 0.77 -23.66 1.62
CA GLN A 23 1.53 -22.75 2.48
C GLN A 23 0.88 -22.73 3.87
N ALA A 24 1.64 -23.14 4.88
CA ALA A 24 1.26 -23.02 6.27
C ALA A 24 0.90 -21.56 6.58
N ALA A 25 -0.31 -21.33 7.08
CA ALA A 25 -0.72 -20.04 7.61
C ALA A 25 0.17 -19.73 8.82
N GLY A 26 1.11 -18.80 8.63
CA GLY A 26 1.91 -18.26 9.73
C GLY A 26 1.00 -17.68 10.80
N THR A 27 1.32 -17.99 12.05
CA THR A 27 0.79 -17.37 13.26
C THR A 27 0.66 -15.86 13.09
N SER A 28 -0.42 -15.26 13.63
CA SER A 28 -0.71 -13.82 13.55
C SER A 28 0.31 -12.99 14.33
N THR A 29 1.51 -12.87 13.77
CA THR A 29 2.49 -11.88 14.11
C THR A 29 1.92 -10.53 13.66
N GLY A 30 1.48 -9.70 14.61
CA GLY A 30 0.83 -8.40 14.34
C GLY A 30 1.59 -7.54 13.32
N GLY A 31 0.90 -6.61 12.67
CA GLY A 31 1.38 -5.89 11.49
C GLY A 31 0.59 -6.25 10.23
N ALA A 32 0.45 -5.28 9.33
CA ALA A 32 -0.14 -5.46 8.03
C ALA A 32 0.82 -6.23 7.11
N VAL A 33 0.33 -7.35 6.56
CA VAL A 33 1.05 -8.13 5.56
C VAL A 33 0.69 -7.60 4.17
N ALA A 34 1.69 -7.18 3.42
CA ALA A 34 1.53 -6.63 2.09
C ALA A 34 2.16 -7.52 1.03
N ALA A 35 1.51 -7.60 -0.14
CA ALA A 35 2.10 -8.17 -1.34
C ALA A 35 3.10 -7.17 -1.94
N TYR A 36 4.34 -7.61 -2.18
CA TYR A 36 5.38 -6.85 -2.87
C TYR A 36 6.01 -7.75 -3.95
N GLY A 37 5.66 -7.49 -5.22
CA GLY A 37 6.00 -8.40 -6.31
C GLY A 37 5.39 -9.79 -6.09
N GLN A 38 6.23 -10.83 -6.01
CA GLN A 38 5.83 -12.21 -5.72
C GLN A 38 5.97 -12.58 -4.23
N GLN A 39 6.39 -11.63 -3.38
CA GLN A 39 6.67 -11.86 -1.97
C GLN A 39 5.59 -11.23 -1.08
N GLN A 40 5.50 -11.71 0.16
CA GLN A 40 4.75 -11.06 1.24
C GLN A 40 5.72 -10.50 2.26
N ILE A 41 5.45 -9.28 2.72
CA ILE A 41 6.25 -8.59 3.75
C ILE A 41 5.33 -8.11 4.87
N ASN A 42 5.73 -8.28 6.14
CA ASN A 42 5.03 -7.65 7.26
C ASN A 42 5.62 -6.24 7.45
N LEU A 43 4.81 -5.22 7.17
CA LEU A 43 5.28 -3.82 7.13
C LEU A 43 5.74 -3.28 8.48
N LYS A 44 5.17 -3.78 9.57
CA LYS A 44 5.54 -3.41 10.94
C LYS A 44 6.84 -4.08 11.38
N GLN A 45 6.99 -5.37 11.07
CA GLN A 45 8.09 -6.18 11.60
C GLN A 45 9.33 -6.16 10.70
N ASN A 46 9.12 -6.25 9.38
CA ASN A 46 10.18 -6.31 8.39
C ASN A 46 10.46 -4.96 7.74
N GLY A 47 9.60 -3.96 7.98
CA GLY A 47 9.64 -2.69 7.27
C GLY A 47 9.18 -2.85 5.81
N TRP A 48 9.46 -1.82 5.02
CA TRP A 48 8.98 -1.73 3.63
C TRP A 48 9.97 -2.31 2.61
N GLY A 49 11.19 -2.65 3.02
CA GLY A 49 12.29 -2.95 2.10
C GLY A 49 12.50 -1.81 1.10
N ASP A 50 12.46 -2.13 -0.18
CA ASP A 50 12.57 -1.15 -1.28
C ASP A 50 11.22 -0.50 -1.67
N ALA A 51 10.11 -0.88 -1.04
CA ALA A 51 8.81 -0.30 -1.35
C ALA A 51 8.75 1.16 -0.92
N ARG A 52 8.10 1.98 -1.76
CA ARG A 52 7.87 3.41 -1.50
C ARG A 52 6.40 3.77 -1.42
N SER A 53 5.50 2.98 -2.00
CA SER A 53 4.06 3.23 -1.91
C SER A 53 3.33 1.94 -1.58
N CYS A 54 2.41 1.98 -0.61
CA CYS A 54 1.53 0.86 -0.30
C CYS A 54 0.06 1.29 -0.40
N VAL A 55 -0.72 0.51 -1.13
CA VAL A 55 -2.16 0.68 -1.31
C VAL A 55 -2.88 -0.30 -0.38
N VAL A 56 -3.73 0.23 0.48
CA VAL A 56 -4.56 -0.49 1.43
C VAL A 56 -5.96 -0.58 0.83
N TYR A 57 -6.26 -1.69 0.16
CA TYR A 57 -7.58 -1.95 -0.41
C TYR A 57 -8.59 -2.39 0.66
N SER A 58 -8.09 -2.97 1.75
CA SER A 58 -8.84 -3.33 2.94
C SER A 58 -7.87 -3.61 4.10
N LYS A 59 -8.42 -3.80 5.31
CA LYS A 59 -7.66 -4.24 6.50
C LYS A 59 -6.77 -5.48 6.27
N SER A 60 -7.13 -6.37 5.36
CA SER A 60 -6.40 -7.61 5.08
C SER A 60 -5.77 -7.66 3.69
N THR A 61 -5.88 -6.59 2.88
CA THR A 61 -5.41 -6.57 1.50
C THR A 61 -4.59 -5.33 1.24
N VAL A 62 -3.28 -5.49 1.34
CA VAL A 62 -2.29 -4.43 1.11
C VAL A 62 -1.38 -4.84 -0.04
N ARG A 63 -1.10 -3.91 -0.95
CA ARG A 63 -0.13 -4.10 -2.03
C ARG A 63 0.86 -2.95 -2.05
N CYS A 64 2.15 -3.28 -2.03
CA CYS A 64 3.23 -2.33 -2.06
C CYS A 64 3.93 -2.31 -3.43
N PHE A 65 4.51 -1.16 -3.75
CA PHE A 65 5.13 -0.83 -5.02
C PHE A 65 6.47 -0.17 -4.78
N LYS A 66 7.42 -0.38 -5.69
CA LYS A 66 8.78 0.17 -5.57
C LYS A 66 8.78 1.68 -5.73
N THR A 67 7.85 2.23 -6.50
CA THR A 67 7.73 3.67 -6.74
C THR A 67 6.30 4.19 -6.56
N HIS A 68 6.14 5.49 -6.31
CA HIS A 68 4.82 6.14 -6.32
C HIS A 68 4.16 6.01 -7.70
N ALA A 69 4.93 6.16 -8.79
CA ALA A 69 4.43 6.05 -10.16
C ALA A 69 3.87 4.66 -10.50
N GLU A 70 4.44 3.59 -9.94
CA GLU A 70 3.88 2.23 -10.11
C GLU A 70 2.52 2.08 -9.42
N ALA A 71 2.40 2.56 -8.19
CA ALA A 71 1.12 2.55 -7.47
C ALA A 71 0.08 3.43 -8.16
N ASP A 72 0.50 4.60 -8.65
CA ASP A 72 -0.36 5.51 -9.43
C ASP A 72 -0.90 4.84 -10.68
N ARG A 73 -0.04 4.16 -11.45
CA ARG A 73 -0.44 3.39 -12.63
C ARG A 73 -1.40 2.27 -12.26
N ALA A 74 -1.14 1.55 -11.17
CA ALA A 74 -2.01 0.48 -10.69
C ALA A 74 -3.41 0.98 -10.31
N LEU A 75 -3.52 2.23 -9.86
CA LEU A 75 -4.77 2.91 -9.53
C LEU A 75 -5.37 3.74 -10.69
N GLY A 76 -4.76 3.71 -11.88
CA GLY A 76 -5.22 4.48 -13.04
C GLY A 76 -5.04 5.99 -12.92
N TYR A 77 -4.18 6.47 -12.01
CA TYR A 77 -3.89 7.89 -11.86
C TYR A 77 -2.96 8.41 -12.97
N SER A 78 -3.32 9.55 -13.55
CA SER A 78 -2.46 10.32 -14.44
C SER A 78 -2.31 11.74 -13.90
N ARG A 79 -1.06 12.13 -13.63
CA ARG A 79 -0.73 13.49 -13.18
C ARG A 79 -1.05 14.55 -14.23
N ALA A 80 -1.03 14.19 -15.50
CA ALA A 80 -1.30 15.11 -16.62
C ALA A 80 -2.77 15.53 -16.72
N THR A 81 -3.68 14.74 -16.15
CA THR A 81 -5.13 15.00 -16.18
C THR A 81 -5.67 15.40 -14.81
N ASP A 82 -4.79 15.66 -13.84
CA ASP A 82 -5.17 16.02 -12.49
C ASP A 82 -5.56 17.51 -12.41
N PRO A 83 -6.83 17.86 -12.11
CA PRO A 83 -7.29 19.23 -12.13
C PRO A 83 -6.52 20.17 -11.20
N LEU A 84 -6.03 19.68 -10.05
CA LEU A 84 -5.24 20.52 -9.14
C LEU A 84 -3.89 20.86 -9.75
N VAL A 85 -3.30 19.93 -10.49
CA VAL A 85 -2.00 20.13 -11.15
C VAL A 85 -2.16 20.96 -12.41
N THR A 86 -3.16 20.67 -13.25
CA THR A 86 -3.36 21.40 -14.51
C THR A 86 -3.78 22.85 -14.30
N ASN A 87 -4.46 23.15 -13.19
CA ASN A 87 -4.90 24.50 -12.85
C ASN A 87 -3.90 25.26 -11.94
N ALA A 88 -2.80 24.61 -11.53
CA ALA A 88 -1.79 25.27 -10.73
C ALA A 88 -1.14 26.41 -11.54
N LYS A 89 -1.26 27.64 -11.03
CA LYS A 89 -0.67 28.83 -11.68
C LYS A 89 0.84 28.92 -11.48
N ASP A 90 1.35 28.31 -10.42
CA ASP A 90 2.75 28.33 -10.02
C ASP A 90 3.33 26.91 -10.07
N PRO A 91 4.31 26.64 -10.97
CA PRO A 91 4.93 25.33 -11.11
C PRO A 91 5.83 24.96 -9.92
N SER A 92 6.16 25.90 -9.03
CA SER A 92 6.94 25.63 -7.81
C SER A 92 6.12 24.95 -6.72
N ILE A 93 4.78 24.98 -6.82
CA ILE A 93 3.90 24.31 -5.86
C ILE A 93 3.93 22.80 -6.12
N LEU A 94 4.51 22.07 -5.18
CA LEU A 94 4.56 20.62 -5.20
C LEU A 94 3.24 20.05 -4.67
N ILE A 95 2.34 19.74 -5.59
CA ILE A 95 1.06 19.07 -5.31
C ILE A 95 1.31 17.56 -5.21
N PRO A 96 1.04 16.92 -4.06
CA PRO A 96 1.21 15.47 -3.88
C PRO A 96 0.33 14.68 -4.86
N ALA A 97 0.84 13.61 -5.46
CA ALA A 97 0.08 12.79 -6.42
C ALA A 97 -0.84 11.78 -5.72
N CYS A 98 -2.15 11.84 -5.93
CA CYS A 98 -3.06 10.86 -5.33
C CYS A 98 -4.18 10.47 -6.29
N ALA A 99 -4.43 9.17 -6.43
CA ALA A 99 -5.45 8.65 -7.32
C ALA A 99 -6.86 9.14 -6.96
N SER A 100 -7.71 9.33 -7.96
CA SER A 100 -9.10 9.76 -7.73
C SER A 100 -9.85 8.72 -6.90
N GLY A 101 -10.58 9.16 -5.88
CA GLY A 101 -11.28 8.27 -4.96
C GLY A 101 -10.41 7.70 -3.84
N TRP A 102 -9.20 8.24 -3.64
CA TRP A 102 -8.28 7.79 -2.60
C TRP A 102 -7.79 8.93 -1.72
N THR A 103 -7.40 8.57 -0.50
CA THR A 103 -6.61 9.41 0.42
C THR A 103 -5.19 8.88 0.50
N CYS A 104 -4.21 9.77 0.34
CA CYS A 104 -2.81 9.46 0.41
C CYS A 104 -2.16 10.19 1.58
N LEU A 105 -1.44 9.44 2.42
CA LEU A 105 -0.59 9.97 3.49
C LEU A 105 0.88 9.82 3.09
N TYR A 106 1.70 10.80 3.41
CA TYR A 106 3.10 10.86 3.01
C TYR A 106 4.00 11.10 4.21
N GLU A 107 5.14 10.41 4.18
CA GLU A 107 6.12 10.45 5.26
C GLU A 107 6.80 11.80 5.37
N HIS A 108 7.01 12.50 4.25
CA HIS A 108 7.64 13.82 4.24
C HIS A 108 6.71 14.88 3.67
N SER A 109 7.13 16.15 3.77
CA SER A 109 6.45 17.28 3.16
C SER A 109 6.34 17.14 1.63
N ASN A 110 5.42 17.90 1.04
CA ASN A 110 5.25 18.02 -0.42
C ASN A 110 5.00 16.69 -1.15
N GLY A 111 4.45 15.68 -0.47
CA GLY A 111 4.22 14.36 -1.05
C GLY A 111 5.47 13.48 -1.18
N GLY A 112 6.53 13.79 -0.42
CA GLY A 112 7.78 13.03 -0.41
C GLY A 112 7.78 11.83 0.55
N GLY A 113 8.88 11.07 0.53
CA GLY A 113 9.06 9.91 1.41
C GLY A 113 8.22 8.70 0.99
N ARG A 114 7.93 7.80 1.94
CA ARG A 114 6.98 6.69 1.74
C ARG A 114 5.53 7.18 1.70
N ARG A 115 4.65 6.43 1.04
CA ARG A 115 3.23 6.77 0.87
C ARG A 115 2.28 5.63 1.18
N LEU A 116 1.28 5.88 2.02
CA LEU A 116 0.12 4.99 2.22
C LEU A 116 -1.11 5.55 1.49
N ILE A 117 -1.94 4.67 0.92
CA ILE A 117 -3.13 5.03 0.12
C ILE A 117 -4.34 4.22 0.60
N PHE A 118 -5.46 4.88 0.90
CA PHE A 118 -6.67 4.30 1.53
C PHE A 118 -7.96 4.78 0.85
N ASN A 119 -9.02 3.95 0.86
CA ASN A 119 -10.36 4.29 0.35
C ASN A 119 -11.51 3.44 0.95
N ASP A 120 -11.32 2.77 2.08
CA ASP A 120 -12.27 1.80 2.63
C ASP A 120 -13.06 2.33 3.85
N TYR A 121 -12.89 3.61 4.18
CA TYR A 121 -13.54 4.34 5.27
C TYR A 121 -13.52 3.61 6.63
N TYR A 122 -12.39 2.98 6.93
CA TYR A 122 -12.14 2.26 8.17
C TYR A 122 -10.99 2.90 8.95
N TRP A 123 -11.06 2.87 10.30
CA TRP A 123 -9.96 3.36 11.15
C TRP A 123 -8.78 2.38 11.14
N HIS A 124 -7.77 2.71 10.34
CA HIS A 124 -6.50 2.01 10.23
C HIS A 124 -5.49 2.55 11.23
N ASN A 125 -4.90 1.66 12.03
CA ASN A 125 -3.78 2.01 12.91
C ASN A 125 -2.49 2.06 12.09
N LEU A 126 -1.84 3.23 12.05
CA LEU A 126 -0.66 3.47 11.22
C LEU A 126 0.56 2.63 11.67
N ASN A 127 0.61 2.24 12.95
CA ASN A 127 1.66 1.35 13.45
C ASN A 127 1.65 -0.05 12.79
N GLU A 128 0.49 -0.52 12.32
CA GLU A 128 0.40 -1.82 11.64
C GLU A 128 1.14 -1.79 10.30
N TYR A 129 1.33 -0.59 9.74
CA TYR A 129 2.05 -0.35 8.49
C TYR A 129 3.47 0.15 8.69
N GLY A 130 3.98 0.22 9.94
CA GLY A 130 5.28 0.84 10.23
C GLY A 130 5.31 2.34 9.87
N PHE A 131 4.19 3.03 10.08
CA PHE A 131 3.94 4.42 9.67
C PHE A 131 3.36 5.30 10.79
N ASP A 132 3.41 4.81 12.03
CA ASP A 132 2.97 5.56 13.22
C ASP A 132 3.82 6.80 13.40
N ASN A 133 3.19 7.96 13.60
CA ASN A 133 3.91 9.23 13.83
C ASN A 133 4.90 9.54 12.70
N GLN A 134 4.50 9.29 11.45
CA GLN A 134 5.33 9.57 10.26
C GLN A 134 4.64 10.49 9.25
N THR A 135 3.33 10.78 9.41
CA THR A 135 2.64 11.57 8.39
C THR A 135 3.06 13.03 8.50
N SER A 136 3.65 13.57 7.43
CA SER A 136 4.07 14.97 7.33
C SER A 136 3.30 15.75 6.25
N SER A 137 2.70 15.08 5.28
CA SER A 137 1.81 15.69 4.29
C SER A 137 0.73 14.70 3.82
N TRP A 138 -0.32 15.21 3.20
CA TRP A 138 -1.45 14.38 2.77
C TRP A 138 -2.16 14.94 1.53
N ARG A 139 -2.90 14.08 0.85
CA ARG A 139 -3.88 14.46 -0.17
C ARG A 139 -5.11 13.60 -0.07
N ASN A 140 -6.28 14.22 0.01
CA ASN A 140 -7.57 13.55 -0.10
C ASN A 140 -8.15 13.88 -1.48
N ASN A 141 -8.12 12.91 -2.40
CA ASN A 141 -8.68 13.06 -3.74
C ASN A 141 -10.03 12.33 -3.89
N GLN A 142 -10.76 12.15 -2.79
CA GLN A 142 -12.15 11.69 -2.80
C GLN A 142 -13.11 12.83 -3.18
N SER A 143 -14.26 12.49 -3.78
CA SER A 143 -15.28 13.44 -4.25
C SER A 143 -16.13 14.03 -3.14
N ASP A 144 -16.45 13.22 -2.14
CA ASP A 144 -17.57 13.44 -1.23
C ASP A 144 -17.31 12.87 0.17
N SER A 145 -16.13 12.28 0.40
CA SER A 145 -15.74 11.68 1.67
C SER A 145 -14.58 12.43 2.33
N TRP A 146 -14.84 12.94 3.52
CA TRP A 146 -13.83 13.51 4.41
C TRP A 146 -13.01 12.39 5.02
N SER A 147 -11.69 12.54 5.01
CA SER A 147 -10.81 11.62 5.72
C SER A 147 -10.37 12.25 7.04
N TRP A 148 -9.86 11.44 7.96
CA TRP A 148 -9.53 11.86 9.30
C TRP A 148 -8.17 11.31 9.71
N LEU A 149 -7.37 12.12 10.40
CA LEU A 149 -6.20 11.67 11.15
C LEU A 149 -6.49 11.82 12.63
N ALA A 150 -6.06 10.83 13.41
CA ALA A 150 -6.15 10.88 14.87
C ALA A 150 -4.78 10.60 15.51
N GLY A 151 -4.51 11.28 16.62
CA GLY A 151 -3.27 11.09 17.40
C GLY A 151 -3.26 9.81 18.23
N GLY A 152 -4.40 9.15 18.39
CA GLY A 152 -4.52 7.83 19.02
C GLY A 152 -4.89 6.74 18.03
N THR A 153 -4.83 5.49 18.47
CA THR A 153 -5.28 4.33 17.70
C THR A 153 -6.80 4.29 17.60
N GLY A 154 -7.34 3.72 16.51
CA GLY A 154 -8.78 3.52 16.31
C GLY A 154 -9.61 4.81 16.31
N GLY A 155 -9.01 5.94 15.90
CA GLY A 155 -9.69 7.25 15.91
C GLY A 155 -9.75 7.93 17.28
N ASN A 156 -9.05 7.43 18.30
CA ASN A 156 -9.05 8.07 19.61
C ASN A 156 -8.14 9.31 19.67
N GLY A 157 -8.37 10.16 20.68
CA GLY A 157 -7.58 11.37 20.92
C GLY A 157 -7.99 12.57 20.06
N GLY A 158 -7.10 13.55 19.92
CA GLY A 158 -7.31 14.67 19.01
C GLY A 158 -7.44 14.18 17.57
N GLN A 159 -8.25 14.86 16.77
CA GLN A 159 -8.46 14.54 15.36
C GLN A 159 -8.35 15.79 14.50
N ILE A 160 -7.90 15.61 13.26
CA ILE A 160 -7.97 16.63 12.21
C ILE A 160 -8.67 16.05 10.98
N SER A 161 -9.49 16.88 10.35
CA SER A 161 -10.15 16.55 9.10
C SER A 161 -9.27 16.82 7.89
N LEU A 162 -9.33 15.93 6.91
CA LEU A 162 -8.73 16.06 5.60
C LEU A 162 -9.85 16.30 4.58
N SER A 163 -10.07 17.56 4.22
CA SER A 163 -11.14 17.96 3.30
C SER A 163 -11.05 17.26 1.94
N THR A 164 -12.20 16.96 1.35
CA THR A 164 -12.32 16.38 0.00
C THR A 164 -11.61 17.23 -1.06
N LYS A 165 -11.07 16.58 -2.09
CA LYS A 165 -10.37 17.23 -3.23
C LYS A 165 -9.33 18.26 -2.79
N SER A 166 -8.64 18.00 -1.69
CA SER A 166 -7.67 18.90 -1.09
C SER A 166 -6.40 18.19 -0.69
N TYR A 167 -5.40 18.96 -0.29
CA TYR A 167 -4.11 18.47 0.18
C TYR A 167 -3.53 19.45 1.21
N SER A 168 -2.62 18.94 2.03
CA SER A 168 -1.67 19.79 2.76
C SER A 168 -0.27 19.32 2.47
N SER A 169 0.60 20.25 2.04
CA SER A 169 2.02 19.98 1.78
C SER A 169 2.86 19.88 3.06
N ASN A 170 2.33 20.30 4.21
CA ASN A 170 2.99 20.21 5.52
C ASN A 170 1.94 20.22 6.64
N LEU A 171 2.08 19.37 7.66
CA LEU A 171 1.12 19.26 8.76
C LEU A 171 1.36 20.22 9.93
N GLY A 172 2.45 20.99 9.92
CA GLY A 172 2.77 22.00 10.91
C GLY A 172 2.88 21.41 12.31
N ALA A 173 2.07 21.92 13.24
CA ALA A 173 2.02 21.41 14.61
C ALA A 173 1.55 19.93 14.71
N TYR A 174 0.96 19.39 13.65
CA TYR A 174 0.54 17.98 13.55
C TYR A 174 1.51 17.12 12.73
N ASN A 175 2.72 17.60 12.44
CA ASN A 175 3.74 16.81 11.76
C ASN A 175 4.09 15.59 12.61
N ASP A 176 4.15 14.41 12.00
CA ASP A 176 4.60 13.17 12.64
C ASP A 176 3.80 12.84 13.91
N TRP A 177 2.50 13.17 13.92
CA TRP A 177 1.64 13.03 15.10
C TRP A 177 0.55 11.96 14.95
N ALA A 178 0.14 11.66 13.72
CA ALA A 178 -0.99 10.76 13.51
C ALA A 178 -0.61 9.30 13.80
N SER A 179 -1.48 8.61 14.55
CA SER A 179 -1.41 7.17 14.84
C SER A 179 -2.51 6.35 14.19
N SER A 180 -3.59 6.98 13.72
CA SER A 180 -4.60 6.30 12.89
C SER A 180 -5.22 7.22 11.84
N VAL A 181 -5.81 6.59 10.81
CA VAL A 181 -6.49 7.25 9.70
C VAL A 181 -7.81 6.56 9.40
N ALA A 182 -8.85 7.34 9.08
CA ALA A 182 -10.07 6.86 8.41
C ALA A 182 -10.19 7.57 7.08
N ALA A 183 -10.26 6.81 6.00
CA ALA A 183 -10.14 7.34 4.64
C ALA A 183 -10.88 6.47 3.64
#